data_AF-A0A423L197-F1
#
_entry.id   AF-A0A423L197-F1
#
_cell.length_a   1.000
_cell.length_b   1.000
_cell.length_c   1.000
_cell.angle_alpha   90.00
_cell.angle_beta   90.00
_cell.angle_gamma   90.00
#
_symmetry.space_group_name_H-M   'P 1'
#
loop_
_entity.id
_entity.type
_entity.pdbx_description
1 polymer ?
#
loop_
_entity_poly.entity_id
_entity_poly.type
_entity_poly.pdbx_seq_one_letter_code
_entity_poly.pdbx_strand_id
1 'polypeptide(L)'
;MVEQGKILAAAIWMALFTAFIMPSLVILAGVIFYPENFTEPLTDLITFLQVTTSVSLLFAIPIGAYLYGMFSDVIFSPKKYPVRFNRQRREVCYVDHNTDRVLVVPWEGVVAWVANTQGITSYGATRQYTFGMALEDAEQDKVQFLLLPQPSDAHALGMWTSIRNYMEDGQIVDTPNPMLTALGLTPTGDRLKSYEGLHTFEIERDDARWMCNSNDEGAKLTDKEREHYGYPKRTPWPLRRWYIWRVLSFWKMPYILAEWSYRKGSRALPEKVDSWSQPLPKEQWAKPSPALINANQAVKNAMDKKGATFVEACKTAGLT
;
A
#
# COMPACT_ATOMS: atom_id res chain seq x y z
N MET A 1 -2.13 -5.50 7.24
CA MET A 1 -2.57 -4.62 8.34
C MET A 1 -3.98 -4.09 8.20
N VAL A 2 -4.33 -3.29 7.17
CA VAL A 2 -5.71 -2.74 7.07
C VAL A 2 -6.77 -3.84 6.96
N GLU A 3 -6.57 -4.84 6.10
CA GLU A 3 -7.48 -5.99 5.99
C GLU A 3 -7.61 -6.74 7.32
N GLN A 4 -6.50 -6.95 8.03
CA GLN A 4 -6.51 -7.59 9.35
C GLN A 4 -7.29 -6.75 10.38
N GLY A 5 -7.14 -5.43 10.34
CA GLY A 5 -7.95 -4.52 11.15
C GLY A 5 -9.44 -4.59 10.82
N LYS A 6 -9.81 -4.75 9.54
CA LYS A 6 -11.21 -4.95 9.12
C LYS A 6 -11.79 -6.26 9.66
N ILE A 7 -11.01 -7.34 9.62
CA ILE A 7 -11.39 -8.65 10.20
C ILE A 7 -11.58 -8.51 11.72
N LEU A 8 -10.67 -7.81 12.42
CA LEU A 8 -10.81 -7.55 13.85
C LEU A 8 -12.07 -6.75 14.16
N ALA A 9 -12.36 -5.68 13.42
CA ALA A 9 -13.57 -4.88 13.60
C ALA A 9 -14.84 -5.73 13.38
N ALA A 10 -14.84 -6.61 12.38
CA ALA A 10 -15.93 -7.54 12.14
C ALA A 10 -16.09 -8.54 13.31
N ALA A 11 -15.00 -9.08 13.85
CA ALA A 11 -15.05 -9.99 15.01
C ALA A 11 -15.61 -9.31 16.26
N ILE A 12 -15.22 -8.05 16.53
CA ILE A 12 -15.79 -7.24 17.62
C ILE A 12 -17.29 -7.03 17.39
N TRP A 13 -17.70 -6.71 16.17
CA TRP A 13 -19.10 -6.56 15.81
C TRP A 13 -19.90 -7.86 15.96
N MET A 14 -19.33 -9.02 15.63
CA MET A 14 -19.96 -10.32 15.88
C MET A 14 -20.17 -10.58 17.37
N ALA A 15 -19.20 -10.24 18.21
CA ALA A 15 -19.33 -10.36 19.67
C ALA A 15 -20.43 -9.42 20.21
N LEU A 16 -20.43 -8.14 19.80
CA LEU A 16 -21.46 -7.16 20.19
C LEU A 16 -22.85 -7.54 19.68
N PHE A 17 -22.95 -8.02 18.44
CA PHE A 17 -24.20 -8.50 17.87
C PHE A 17 -24.75 -9.67 18.67
N THR A 18 -23.91 -10.65 19.00
CA THR A 18 -24.31 -11.82 19.80
C THR A 18 -24.74 -11.42 21.21
N ALA A 19 -24.03 -10.47 21.84
CA ALA A 19 -24.31 -10.04 23.21
C ALA A 19 -25.57 -9.19 23.36
N PHE A 20 -25.87 -8.30 22.40
CA PHE A 20 -26.91 -7.27 22.58
C PHE A 20 -28.00 -7.27 21.51
N ILE A 21 -27.65 -7.51 20.25
CA ILE A 21 -28.59 -7.35 19.13
C ILE A 21 -29.40 -8.62 18.92
N MET A 22 -28.73 -9.78 18.87
CA MET A 22 -29.35 -11.09 18.73
C MET A 22 -30.42 -11.35 19.81
N PRO A 23 -30.17 -11.18 21.13
CA PRO A 23 -31.20 -11.39 22.15
C PRO A 23 -32.41 -10.47 21.96
N SER A 24 -32.18 -9.20 21.60
CA SER A 24 -33.25 -8.23 21.36
C SER A 24 -34.12 -8.62 20.15
N LEU A 25 -33.50 -9.09 19.06
CA LEU A 25 -34.21 -9.54 17.86
C LEU A 25 -34.99 -10.83 18.09
N VAL A 26 -34.43 -11.78 18.85
CA VAL A 26 -35.09 -13.05 19.17
C VAL A 26 -36.34 -12.81 20.03
N ILE A 27 -36.26 -11.96 21.05
CA ILE A 27 -37.43 -11.62 21.87
C ILE A 27 -38.46 -10.85 21.06
N LEU A 28 -38.04 -9.88 20.24
CA LEU A 28 -38.96 -9.13 19.37
C LEU A 28 -39.72 -10.07 18.42
N ALA A 29 -39.01 -11.01 17.78
CA ALA A 29 -39.64 -12.01 16.92
C ALA A 29 -40.55 -12.95 17.71
N GLY A 30 -40.11 -13.38 18.90
CA GLY A 30 -40.89 -14.22 19.80
C GLY A 30 -42.23 -13.61 20.19
N VAL A 31 -42.24 -12.32 20.55
CA VAL A 31 -43.46 -11.57 20.89
C VAL A 31 -44.40 -11.43 19.68
N ILE A 32 -43.86 -11.22 18.48
CA ILE A 32 -44.66 -11.03 17.26
C ILE A 32 -45.30 -12.35 16.79
N PHE A 33 -44.55 -13.45 16.80
CA PHE A 33 -44.99 -14.72 16.21
C PHE A 33 -45.54 -15.73 17.21
N TYR A 34 -45.11 -15.67 18.48
CA TYR A 34 -45.45 -16.64 19.53
C TYR A 34 -45.74 -15.95 20.88
N PRO A 35 -46.74 -15.05 20.95
CA PRO A 35 -47.01 -14.25 22.14
C PRO A 35 -47.36 -15.08 23.38
N GLU A 36 -47.90 -16.29 23.19
CA GLU A 36 -48.26 -17.20 24.30
C GLU A 36 -47.05 -17.69 25.11
N ASN A 37 -45.87 -17.75 24.49
CA ASN A 37 -44.64 -18.22 25.13
C ASN A 37 -43.87 -17.09 25.85
N PHE A 38 -44.22 -15.82 25.63
CA PHE A 38 -43.51 -14.64 26.14
C PHE A 38 -44.47 -13.76 26.94
N THR A 39 -44.93 -14.26 28.08
CA THR A 39 -45.88 -13.56 28.96
C THR A 39 -45.24 -12.36 29.67
N GLU A 40 -43.93 -12.40 29.94
CA GLU A 40 -43.15 -11.32 30.55
C GLU A 40 -41.93 -10.92 29.69
N PRO A 41 -42.14 -10.19 28.59
CA PRO A 41 -41.10 -9.95 27.59
C PRO A 41 -39.88 -9.17 28.13
N LEU A 42 -40.06 -8.36 29.17
CA LEU A 42 -38.94 -7.62 29.80
C LEU A 42 -38.06 -8.53 30.65
N THR A 43 -38.66 -9.42 31.44
CA THR A 43 -37.94 -10.38 32.29
C THR A 43 -37.19 -11.40 31.43
N ASP A 44 -37.84 -11.89 30.37
CA ASP A 44 -37.25 -12.81 29.40
C ASP A 44 -36.09 -12.15 28.66
N LEU A 45 -36.21 -10.88 28.24
CA LEU A 45 -35.14 -10.12 27.60
C LEU A 45 -33.90 -9.99 28.50
N ILE A 46 -34.09 -9.65 29.79
CA ILE A 46 -32.98 -9.51 30.74
C ILE A 46 -32.26 -10.85 30.92
N THR A 47 -33.02 -11.95 31.06
CA THR A 47 -32.47 -13.29 31.22
C THR A 47 -31.68 -13.71 29.96
N PHE A 48 -32.23 -13.46 28.77
CA PHE A 48 -31.56 -13.77 27.51
C PHE A 48 -30.31 -12.91 27.30
N LEU A 49 -30.34 -11.63 27.67
CA LEU A 49 -29.17 -10.75 27.65
C LEU A 49 -28.05 -11.26 28.58
N GLN A 50 -28.38 -11.73 29.79
CA GLN A 50 -27.39 -12.29 30.71
C GLN A 50 -26.72 -13.54 30.13
N VAL A 51 -27.51 -14.46 29.57
CA VAL A 51 -26.98 -15.69 28.96
C VAL A 51 -26.12 -15.36 27.73
N THR A 52 -26.63 -14.54 26.82
CA THR A 52 -25.89 -14.19 25.58
C THR A 52 -24.63 -13.37 25.85
N THR A 53 -24.65 -12.48 26.86
CA THR A 53 -23.46 -11.76 27.30
C THR A 53 -22.41 -12.72 27.86
N SER A 54 -22.80 -13.69 28.68
CA SER A 54 -21.83 -14.67 29.22
C SER A 54 -21.22 -15.55 28.12
N VAL A 55 -22.01 -15.99 27.13
CA VAL A 55 -21.52 -16.71 25.95
C VAL A 55 -20.59 -15.81 25.11
N SER A 56 -20.88 -14.52 25.01
CA SER A 56 -20.06 -13.59 24.21
C SER A 56 -18.63 -13.44 24.75
N LEU A 57 -18.39 -13.69 26.04
CA LEU A 57 -17.05 -13.67 26.63
C LEU A 57 -16.13 -14.72 26.01
N LEU A 58 -16.68 -15.81 25.46
CA LEU A 58 -15.89 -16.83 24.76
C LEU A 58 -15.19 -16.27 23.52
N PHE A 59 -15.70 -15.19 22.91
CA PHE A 59 -15.02 -14.51 21.80
C PHE A 59 -13.73 -13.81 22.22
N ALA A 60 -13.49 -13.57 23.52
CA ALA A 60 -12.25 -12.95 23.98
C ALA A 60 -11.00 -13.80 23.64
N ILE A 61 -11.13 -15.13 23.64
CA ILE A 61 -10.03 -16.06 23.32
C ILE A 61 -9.60 -15.95 21.84
N PRO A 62 -10.49 -16.15 20.85
CA PRO A 62 -10.10 -16.01 19.43
C PRO A 62 -9.72 -14.57 19.07
N ILE A 63 -10.36 -13.56 19.66
CA ILE A 63 -9.94 -12.16 19.47
C ILE A 63 -8.53 -11.94 20.02
N GLY A 64 -8.23 -12.45 21.22
CA GLY A 64 -6.89 -12.36 21.83
C GLY A 64 -5.81 -13.07 21.00
N ALA A 65 -6.08 -14.28 20.53
CA ALA A 65 -5.18 -15.01 19.64
C ALA A 65 -4.95 -14.25 18.31
N TYR A 66 -6.00 -13.67 17.74
CA TYR A 66 -5.91 -12.86 16.53
C TYR A 66 -5.08 -11.59 16.74
N LEU A 67 -5.30 -10.87 17.85
CA LEU A 67 -4.52 -9.70 18.21
C LEU A 67 -3.04 -10.05 18.39
N TYR A 68 -2.74 -11.17 19.06
CA TYR A 68 -1.38 -11.66 19.21
C TYR A 68 -0.72 -11.89 17.86
N GLY A 69 -1.34 -12.67 16.97
CA GLY A 69 -0.79 -12.92 15.63
C GLY A 69 -0.69 -11.67 14.75
N MET A 70 -1.63 -10.73 14.89
CA MET A 70 -1.61 -9.46 14.14
C MET A 70 -0.46 -8.55 14.58
N PHE A 71 -0.12 -8.53 15.87
CA PHE A 71 0.92 -7.66 16.41
C PHE A 71 2.28 -8.32 16.56
N SER A 72 2.36 -9.65 16.61
CA SER A 72 3.62 -10.38 16.77
C SER A 72 4.61 -9.99 15.69
N ASP A 73 4.18 -9.98 14.43
CA ASP A 73 5.08 -9.66 13.33
C ASP A 73 5.57 -8.21 13.42
N VAL A 74 4.73 -7.28 13.83
CA VAL A 74 5.10 -5.86 13.92
C VAL A 74 6.06 -5.59 15.09
N ILE A 75 5.87 -6.30 16.20
CA ILE A 75 6.66 -6.13 17.43
C ILE A 75 7.99 -6.86 17.34
N PHE A 76 7.99 -8.07 16.77
CA PHE A 76 9.15 -8.96 16.77
C PHE A 76 9.92 -8.93 15.44
N SER A 77 9.36 -8.44 14.34
CA SER A 77 10.12 -8.33 13.09
C SER A 77 11.17 -7.22 13.17
N PRO A 78 12.36 -7.43 12.60
CA PRO A 78 13.34 -6.38 12.45
C PRO A 78 12.78 -5.27 11.55
N LYS A 79 13.04 -4.02 11.93
CA LYS A 79 12.66 -2.84 11.15
C LYS A 79 13.40 -2.87 9.81
N LYS A 80 12.67 -2.66 8.72
CA LYS A 80 13.21 -2.72 7.36
C LYS A 80 13.46 -1.31 6.86
N TYR A 81 14.62 -1.09 6.24
CA TYR A 81 14.89 0.14 5.50
C TYR A 81 14.46 -0.02 4.04
N PRO A 82 13.79 0.97 3.45
CA PRO A 82 13.50 0.94 2.02
C PRO A 82 14.79 1.14 1.22
N VAL A 83 14.90 0.43 0.10
CA VAL A 83 15.94 0.69 -0.91
C VAL A 83 15.65 2.03 -1.56
N ARG A 84 16.67 2.88 -1.68
CA ARG A 84 16.52 4.23 -2.24
C ARG A 84 17.32 4.36 -3.52
N PHE A 85 16.71 5.03 -4.49
CA PHE A 85 17.29 5.29 -5.80
C PHE A 85 17.49 6.80 -5.96
N ASN A 86 18.73 7.23 -6.14
CA ASN A 86 19.03 8.64 -6.41
C ASN A 86 19.45 8.80 -7.86
N ARG A 87 18.54 9.36 -8.67
CA ARG A 87 18.78 9.66 -10.09
C ARG A 87 19.89 10.68 -10.29
N GLN A 88 19.93 11.73 -9.46
CA GLN A 88 20.87 12.85 -9.65
C GLN A 88 22.32 12.40 -9.46
N ARG A 89 22.55 11.48 -8.52
CA ARG A 89 23.85 10.85 -8.29
C ARG A 89 24.09 9.59 -9.13
N ARG A 90 23.03 9.02 -9.74
CA ARG A 90 23.03 7.69 -10.38
C ARG A 90 23.57 6.60 -9.43
N GLU A 91 23.02 6.56 -8.22
CA GLU A 91 23.43 5.64 -7.16
C GLU A 91 22.22 4.98 -6.49
N VAL A 92 22.42 3.78 -5.97
CA VAL A 92 21.45 3.02 -5.17
C VAL A 92 21.96 2.90 -3.75
N CYS A 93 21.11 3.26 -2.79
CA CYS A 93 21.42 3.17 -1.37
C CYS A 93 20.61 2.03 -0.73
N TYR A 94 21.33 1.11 -0.09
CA TYR A 94 20.80 0.06 0.76
C TYR A 94 21.30 0.25 2.18
N VAL A 95 20.43 0.02 3.16
CA VAL A 95 20.81 0.05 4.57
C VAL A 95 20.54 -1.32 5.14
N ASP A 96 21.57 -1.96 5.69
CA ASP A 96 21.40 -3.22 6.38
C ASP A 96 20.60 -3.00 7.68
N HIS A 97 19.60 -3.85 7.89
CA HIS A 97 18.70 -3.79 9.03
C HIS A 97 19.36 -4.23 10.34
N ASN A 98 20.40 -5.07 10.27
CA ASN A 98 21.08 -5.58 11.47
C ASN A 98 22.24 -4.68 11.91
N THR A 99 23.02 -4.19 10.95
CA THR A 99 24.24 -3.43 11.24
C THR A 99 24.07 -1.91 11.09
N ASP A 100 22.93 -1.44 10.56
CA ASP A 100 22.69 -0.04 10.17
C ASP A 100 23.75 0.52 9.20
N ARG A 101 24.55 -0.35 8.56
CA ARG A 101 25.56 0.05 7.60
C ARG A 101 24.90 0.46 6.29
N VAL A 102 25.35 1.61 5.78
CA VAL A 102 24.86 2.20 4.54
C VAL A 102 25.76 1.78 3.39
N LEU A 103 25.22 0.96 2.49
CA LEU A 103 25.84 0.55 1.24
C LEU A 103 25.33 1.44 0.11
N VAL A 104 26.23 2.16 -0.55
CA VAL A 104 25.91 3.00 -1.72
C VAL A 104 26.65 2.42 -2.92
N VAL A 105 25.91 2.04 -3.96
CA VAL A 105 26.45 1.39 -5.16
C VAL A 105 26.10 2.24 -6.39
N PRO A 106 27.04 2.46 -7.32
CA PRO A 106 26.74 3.14 -8.58
C PRO A 106 25.70 2.34 -9.37
N TRP A 107 24.73 3.03 -9.97
CA TRP A 107 23.62 2.42 -10.71
C TRP A 107 24.08 1.48 -11.83
N GLU A 108 25.19 1.81 -12.50
CA GLU A 108 25.73 1.01 -13.59
C GLU A 108 26.40 -0.29 -13.13
N GLY A 109 26.74 -0.40 -11.84
CA GLY A 109 27.25 -1.63 -11.24
C GLY A 109 26.15 -2.53 -10.68
N VAL A 110 24.88 -2.13 -10.79
CA VAL A 110 23.76 -2.92 -10.25
C VAL A 110 23.38 -4.00 -11.26
N VAL A 111 23.46 -5.26 -10.82
CA VAL A 111 23.00 -6.40 -11.62
C VAL A 111 21.57 -6.73 -11.22
N ALA A 112 20.67 -6.84 -12.20
CA ALA A 112 19.28 -7.20 -11.98
C ALA A 112 18.92 -8.46 -12.77
N TRP A 113 18.08 -9.32 -12.20
CA TRP A 113 17.60 -10.53 -12.86
C TRP A 113 16.14 -10.83 -12.48
N VAL A 114 15.51 -11.70 -13.28
CA VAL A 114 14.20 -12.27 -12.97
C VAL A 114 14.38 -13.77 -12.84
N ALA A 115 13.99 -14.32 -11.68
CA ALA A 115 13.99 -15.75 -11.42
C ALA A 115 12.56 -16.28 -11.44
N ASN A 116 12.36 -17.40 -12.12
CA ASN A 116 11.11 -18.16 -12.10
C ASN A 116 11.40 -19.53 -11.51
N THR A 117 10.72 -19.84 -10.41
CA THR A 117 10.83 -21.13 -9.71
C THR A 117 9.50 -21.85 -9.80
N GLN A 118 9.51 -23.12 -10.23
CA GLN A 118 8.32 -23.96 -10.30
C GLN A 118 8.39 -25.07 -9.25
N GLY A 119 7.44 -25.07 -8.33
CA GLY A 119 7.21 -26.18 -7.40
C GLY A 119 6.14 -27.11 -7.95
N ILE A 120 6.44 -28.41 -8.05
CA ILE A 120 5.49 -29.44 -8.49
C ILE A 120 5.09 -30.25 -7.27
N THR A 121 3.78 -30.28 -6.98
CA THR A 121 3.20 -31.10 -5.90
C THR A 121 2.12 -32.01 -6.48
N SER A 122 1.68 -33.01 -5.70
CA SER A 122 0.55 -33.88 -6.06
C SER A 122 -0.76 -33.13 -6.31
N TYR A 123 -0.89 -31.91 -5.79
CA TYR A 123 -2.09 -31.08 -5.91
C TYR A 123 -1.99 -30.02 -7.03
N GLY A 124 -0.84 -29.91 -7.71
CA GLY A 124 -0.64 -28.97 -8.82
C GLY A 124 0.76 -28.39 -8.89
N ALA A 125 1.01 -27.63 -9.97
CA ALA A 125 2.24 -26.90 -10.18
C ALA A 125 2.05 -25.42 -9.81
N THR A 126 2.84 -24.94 -8.86
CA THR A 126 2.85 -23.53 -8.44
C THR A 126 4.10 -22.86 -8.97
N ARG A 127 3.95 -21.68 -9.59
CA ARG A 127 5.08 -20.86 -10.07
C ARG A 127 5.26 -19.67 -9.16
N GLN A 128 6.50 -19.37 -8.84
CA GLN A 128 6.91 -18.21 -8.05
C GLN A 128 7.88 -17.39 -8.88
N TYR A 129 7.58 -16.10 -9.01
CA TYR A 129 8.40 -15.16 -9.76
C TYR A 129 9.09 -14.22 -8.77
N THR A 130 10.38 -13.99 -8.95
CA THR A 130 11.16 -13.11 -8.08
C THR A 130 11.98 -12.17 -8.93
N PHE A 131 11.80 -10.87 -8.70
CA PHE A 131 12.71 -9.84 -9.20
C PHE A 131 13.87 -9.71 -8.22
N GLY A 132 15.09 -9.92 -8.73
CA GLY A 132 16.32 -9.88 -7.95
C GLY A 132 17.21 -8.72 -8.37
N MET A 133 17.87 -8.09 -7.41
CA MET A 133 18.97 -7.14 -7.66
C MET A 133 20.17 -7.48 -6.77
N ALA A 134 21.36 -7.30 -7.29
CA ALA A 134 22.63 -7.52 -6.63
C ALA A 134 23.34 -6.17 -6.51
N LEU A 135 23.69 -5.85 -5.27
CA LEU A 135 24.45 -4.67 -4.91
C LEU A 135 25.83 -5.16 -4.46
N GLU A 136 26.84 -4.91 -5.28
CA GLU A 136 28.23 -5.26 -4.96
C GLU A 136 28.78 -4.30 -3.91
N ASP A 137 29.23 -4.86 -2.79
CA ASP A 137 29.93 -4.14 -1.73
C ASP A 137 31.44 -4.32 -1.91
N ALA A 138 32.06 -3.32 -2.56
CA ALA A 138 33.50 -3.31 -2.82
C ALA A 138 34.34 -3.30 -1.53
N GLU A 139 33.81 -2.81 -0.41
CA GLU A 139 34.57 -2.74 0.85
C GLU A 139 34.65 -4.10 1.56
N GLN A 140 33.64 -4.95 1.41
CA GLN A 140 33.57 -6.27 2.07
C GLN A 140 33.71 -7.45 1.11
N ASP A 141 33.92 -7.18 -0.18
CA ASP A 141 33.94 -8.19 -1.25
C ASP A 141 32.72 -9.13 -1.18
N LYS A 142 31.54 -8.54 -0.92
CA LYS A 142 30.29 -9.27 -0.71
C LYS A 142 29.21 -8.71 -1.62
N VAL A 143 28.35 -9.59 -2.13
CA VAL A 143 27.16 -9.18 -2.89
C VAL A 143 25.93 -9.21 -2.00
N GLN A 144 25.26 -8.08 -1.88
CA GLN A 144 23.98 -7.99 -1.20
C GLN A 144 22.83 -8.21 -2.19
N PHE A 145 22.03 -9.24 -1.95
CA PHE A 145 20.88 -9.56 -2.77
C PHE A 145 19.60 -8.91 -2.23
N LEU A 146 18.84 -8.31 -3.13
CA LEU A 146 17.48 -7.81 -2.92
C LEU A 146 16.54 -8.71 -3.70
N LEU A 147 15.70 -9.47 -3.00
CA LEU A 147 14.76 -10.40 -3.61
C LEU A 147 13.34 -9.91 -3.35
N LEU A 148 12.64 -9.55 -4.42
CA LEU A 148 11.27 -9.03 -4.38
C LEU A 148 10.34 -10.02 -5.08
N PRO A 149 9.45 -10.71 -4.36
CA PRO A 149 8.49 -11.63 -4.97
C PRO A 149 7.49 -10.86 -5.83
N GLN A 150 7.19 -11.39 -7.01
CA GLN A 150 6.28 -10.81 -7.99
C GLN A 150 5.21 -11.82 -8.40
N PRO A 151 4.01 -11.37 -8.80
CA PRO A 151 2.92 -12.27 -9.18
C PRO A 151 3.13 -12.89 -10.57
N SER A 152 3.89 -12.25 -11.47
CA SER A 152 4.23 -12.81 -12.78
C SER A 152 5.53 -12.24 -13.35
N ASP A 153 6.06 -12.88 -14.40
CA ASP A 153 7.21 -12.39 -15.18
C ASP A 153 6.99 -10.97 -15.69
N ALA A 154 5.80 -10.68 -16.21
CA ALA A 154 5.46 -9.36 -16.72
C ALA A 154 5.50 -8.28 -15.63
N HIS A 155 5.11 -8.61 -14.39
CA HIS A 155 5.22 -7.68 -13.26
C HIS A 155 6.67 -7.48 -12.81
N ALA A 156 7.48 -8.54 -12.81
CA ALA A 156 8.91 -8.43 -12.51
C ALA A 156 9.65 -7.57 -13.56
N LEU A 157 9.41 -7.82 -14.84
CA LEU A 157 9.94 -7.02 -15.93
C LEU A 157 9.40 -5.58 -15.90
N GLY A 158 8.11 -5.40 -15.62
CA GLY A 158 7.48 -4.08 -15.46
C GLY A 158 8.06 -3.29 -14.30
N MET A 159 8.39 -3.95 -13.19
CA MET A 159 9.06 -3.33 -12.04
C MET A 159 10.47 -2.86 -12.45
N TRP A 160 11.25 -3.73 -13.09
CA TRP A 160 12.59 -3.37 -13.57
C TRP A 160 12.55 -2.21 -14.56
N THR A 161 11.66 -2.25 -15.56
CA THR A 161 11.54 -1.18 -16.55
C THR A 161 11.11 0.13 -15.91
N SER A 162 10.25 0.10 -14.88
CA SER A 162 9.85 1.29 -14.13
C SER A 162 11.02 1.93 -13.38
N ILE A 163 11.81 1.12 -12.66
CA ILE A 163 13.02 1.60 -11.96
C ILE A 163 14.03 2.16 -12.96
N ARG A 164 14.29 1.42 -14.04
CA ARG A 164 15.23 1.82 -15.10
C ARG A 164 14.80 3.12 -15.78
N ASN A 165 13.53 3.25 -16.15
CA ASN A 165 13.01 4.47 -16.78
C ASN A 165 13.14 5.66 -15.82
N TYR A 166 12.83 5.48 -14.53
CA TYR A 166 13.05 6.52 -13.51
C TYR A 166 14.52 6.93 -13.41
N MET A 167 15.46 5.99 -13.43
CA MET A 167 16.90 6.27 -13.31
C MET A 167 17.53 6.87 -14.57
N GLU A 168 17.09 6.46 -15.76
CA GLU A 168 17.64 6.94 -17.04
C GLU A 168 16.88 8.17 -17.55
N ASP A 169 15.61 7.99 -17.90
CA ASP A 169 14.80 8.99 -18.59
C ASP A 169 14.12 9.96 -17.60
N GLY A 170 14.01 9.59 -16.33
CA GLY A 170 13.31 10.36 -15.30
C GLY A 170 11.84 9.98 -15.18
N GLN A 171 11.04 10.85 -14.57
CA GLN A 171 9.60 10.67 -14.49
C GLN A 171 8.98 10.95 -15.87
N ILE A 172 8.71 9.90 -16.64
CA ILE A 172 8.04 10.03 -17.94
C ILE A 172 6.55 10.37 -17.74
N VAL A 173 6.00 10.11 -16.55
CA VAL A 173 4.58 10.32 -16.19
C VAL A 173 4.38 11.70 -15.55
N ASP A 174 4.85 12.76 -16.19
CA ASP A 174 4.52 14.14 -15.79
C ASP A 174 3.12 14.56 -16.29
N THR A 175 2.57 13.83 -17.27
CA THR A 175 1.17 14.00 -17.68
C THR A 175 0.29 13.00 -16.92
N PRO A 176 -0.65 13.46 -16.08
CA PRO A 176 -1.65 12.57 -15.52
C PRO A 176 -2.38 11.91 -16.70
N ASN A 177 -2.49 10.57 -16.65
CA ASN A 177 -3.15 9.79 -17.69
C ASN A 177 -4.42 10.54 -18.13
N PRO A 178 -4.67 10.78 -19.43
CA PRO A 178 -5.84 11.52 -19.89
C PRO A 178 -7.14 11.03 -19.23
N MET A 179 -7.23 9.73 -18.96
CA MET A 179 -8.33 9.11 -18.23
C MET A 179 -8.36 9.47 -16.73
N LEU A 180 -7.21 9.51 -16.04
CA LEU A 180 -7.12 9.96 -14.63
C LEU A 180 -7.43 11.45 -14.50
N THR A 181 -6.95 12.27 -15.43
CA THR A 181 -7.25 13.70 -15.53
C THR A 181 -8.74 13.93 -15.77
N ALA A 182 -9.35 13.19 -16.69
CA ALA A 182 -10.78 13.24 -16.96
C ALA A 182 -11.64 12.81 -15.75
N LEU A 183 -11.12 11.92 -14.91
CA LEU A 183 -11.74 11.51 -13.64
C LEU A 183 -11.43 12.46 -12.48
N GLY A 184 -10.66 13.54 -12.69
CA GLY A 184 -10.25 14.47 -11.64
C GLY A 184 -9.29 13.85 -10.60
N LEU A 185 -8.70 12.69 -10.92
CA LEU A 185 -7.79 11.96 -10.05
C LEU A 185 -6.36 12.37 -10.36
N THR A 186 -5.95 13.57 -9.95
CA THR A 186 -4.52 13.93 -10.00
C THR A 186 -3.77 13.13 -8.94
N PRO A 187 -2.78 12.30 -9.32
CA PRO A 187 -2.01 11.51 -8.36
C PRO A 187 -1.12 12.45 -7.54
N THR A 188 -1.69 12.98 -6.46
CA THR A 188 -0.99 13.80 -5.46
C THR A 188 -0.10 12.88 -4.62
N GLY A 189 1.04 13.36 -4.12
CA GLY A 189 1.98 12.53 -3.35
C GLY A 189 1.34 11.75 -2.19
N ASP A 190 0.32 12.31 -1.53
CA ASP A 190 -0.43 11.61 -0.49
C ASP A 190 -1.34 10.49 -1.02
N ARG A 191 -1.89 10.63 -2.23
CA ARG A 191 -2.69 9.61 -2.91
C ARG A 191 -1.84 8.47 -3.49
N LEU A 192 -0.54 8.71 -3.66
CA LEU A 192 0.42 7.74 -4.20
C LEU A 192 1.17 6.94 -3.13
N LYS A 193 0.87 7.14 -1.84
CA LYS A 193 1.49 6.33 -0.77
C LYS A 193 1.14 4.85 -0.99
N SER A 194 2.17 4.01 -0.97
CA SER A 194 2.07 2.60 -1.36
C SER A 194 1.42 1.68 -0.31
N TYR A 195 1.05 2.21 0.86
CA TYR A 195 0.38 1.46 1.92
C TYR A 195 -0.96 2.09 2.23
N GLU A 196 -1.91 1.34 2.78
CA GLU A 196 -3.17 1.89 3.26
C GLU A 196 -3.01 2.31 4.74
N GLY A 197 -3.36 3.54 5.09
CA GLY A 197 -3.14 4.11 6.42
C GLY A 197 -4.09 5.26 6.72
N LEU A 198 -3.70 6.18 7.62
CA LEU A 198 -4.56 7.31 7.97
C LEU A 198 -4.78 8.26 6.79
N HIS A 199 -3.79 8.40 5.91
CA HIS A 199 -3.93 9.19 4.69
C HIS A 199 -5.05 8.66 3.78
N THR A 200 -5.26 7.34 3.70
CA THR A 200 -6.36 6.74 2.92
C THR A 200 -7.71 7.17 3.50
N PHE A 201 -7.83 7.17 4.82
CA PHE A 201 -9.03 7.68 5.51
C PHE A 201 -9.26 9.17 5.24
N GLU A 202 -8.18 9.97 5.19
CA GLU A 202 -8.27 11.39 4.87
C GLU A 202 -8.67 11.64 3.41
N ILE A 203 -8.16 10.83 2.47
CA ILE A 203 -8.56 10.86 1.06
C ILE A 203 -10.05 10.53 0.93
N GLU A 204 -10.52 9.44 1.54
CA GLU A 204 -11.95 9.08 1.53
C GLU A 204 -12.83 10.17 2.16
N ARG A 205 -12.34 10.83 3.23
CA ARG A 205 -13.03 11.96 3.85
C ARG A 205 -13.09 13.15 2.90
N ASP A 206 -12.02 13.43 2.16
CA ASP A 206 -11.98 14.52 1.20
C ASP A 206 -12.87 14.22 -0.01
N ASP A 207 -12.96 12.97 -0.45
CA ASP A 207 -13.94 12.53 -1.45
C ASP A 207 -15.39 12.71 -0.94
N ALA A 208 -15.65 12.42 0.34
CA ALA A 208 -16.95 12.70 0.96
C ALA A 208 -17.26 14.20 1.05
N ARG A 209 -16.26 15.06 1.26
CA ARG A 209 -16.39 16.53 1.21
C ARG A 209 -16.63 17.02 -0.22
N TRP A 210 -16.01 16.38 -1.20
CA TRP A 210 -16.26 16.67 -2.61
C TRP A 210 -17.73 16.41 -2.98
N MET A 211 -18.31 15.28 -2.55
CA MET A 211 -19.74 15.00 -2.72
C MET A 211 -20.68 16.02 -2.03
N CYS A 212 -20.17 16.76 -1.04
CA CYS A 212 -20.92 17.82 -0.36
C CYS A 212 -20.81 19.18 -1.05
N ASN A 213 -20.06 19.27 -2.17
CA ASN A 213 -19.68 20.51 -2.83
C ASN A 213 -18.92 21.48 -1.91
N SER A 214 -18.11 20.92 -0.99
CA SER A 214 -17.36 21.70 0.00
C SER A 214 -15.92 22.00 -0.44
N ASN A 215 -15.35 21.19 -1.34
CA ASN A 215 -13.96 21.25 -1.79
C ASN A 215 -13.85 21.49 -3.33
N ASP A 216 -14.88 22.04 -3.95
CA ASP A 216 -14.89 22.38 -5.38
C ASP A 216 -14.19 23.72 -5.65
N GLU A 217 -14.04 24.10 -6.94
CA GLU A 217 -13.47 25.40 -7.32
C GLU A 217 -14.25 26.58 -6.71
N GLY A 218 -15.55 26.40 -6.47
CA GLY A 218 -16.42 27.33 -5.78
C GLY A 218 -16.38 27.28 -4.25
N ALA A 219 -15.44 26.55 -3.64
CA ALA A 219 -15.41 26.35 -2.19
C ALA A 219 -15.26 27.65 -1.39
N LYS A 220 -14.65 28.69 -1.97
CA LYS A 220 -14.48 30.00 -1.34
C LYS A 220 -15.69 30.93 -1.49
N LEU A 221 -16.64 30.59 -2.36
CA LEU A 221 -17.81 31.41 -2.64
C LEU A 221 -18.88 31.24 -1.56
N THR A 222 -19.62 32.32 -1.30
CA THR A 222 -20.82 32.32 -0.46
C THR A 222 -21.95 31.58 -1.17
N ASP A 223 -22.92 31.02 -0.44
CA ASP A 223 -24.00 30.23 -1.04
C ASP A 223 -24.82 31.01 -2.10
N LYS A 224 -24.96 32.34 -1.94
CA LYS A 224 -25.60 33.23 -2.93
C LYS A 224 -24.76 33.41 -4.20
N GLU A 225 -23.44 33.53 -4.05
CA GLU A 225 -22.52 33.68 -5.17
C GLU A 225 -22.40 32.37 -5.97
N ARG A 226 -22.47 31.23 -5.27
CA ARG A 226 -22.50 29.90 -5.90
C ARG A 226 -23.70 29.74 -6.83
N GLU A 227 -24.87 30.19 -6.40
CA GLU A 227 -26.10 30.16 -7.22
C GLU A 227 -25.99 31.08 -8.44
N HIS A 228 -25.33 32.23 -8.32
CA HIS A 228 -25.09 33.15 -9.43
C HIS A 228 -24.19 32.55 -10.52
N TYR A 229 -23.13 31.83 -10.13
CA TYR A 229 -22.21 31.18 -11.07
C TYR A 229 -22.64 29.76 -11.50
N GLY A 230 -23.83 29.30 -11.07
CA GLY A 230 -24.38 28.00 -11.46
C GLY A 230 -23.75 26.79 -10.74
N TYR A 231 -23.05 27.00 -9.63
CA TYR A 231 -22.52 25.92 -8.80
C TYR A 231 -23.62 25.24 -7.97
N PRO A 232 -23.52 23.93 -7.71
CA PRO A 232 -24.48 23.22 -6.88
C PRO A 232 -24.45 23.71 -5.42
N LYS A 233 -25.60 23.63 -4.74
CA LYS A 233 -25.73 24.00 -3.32
C LYS A 233 -24.94 23.02 -2.44
N ARG A 234 -24.41 23.52 -1.31
CA ARG A 234 -23.70 22.69 -0.34
C ARG A 234 -24.69 21.80 0.40
N THR A 235 -24.38 20.52 0.52
CA THR A 235 -25.18 19.58 1.32
C THR A 235 -24.30 18.90 2.36
N PRO A 236 -24.53 19.08 3.68
CA PRO A 236 -23.69 18.44 4.70
C PRO A 236 -24.06 16.96 4.94
N TRP A 237 -25.16 16.49 4.35
CA TRP A 237 -25.74 15.19 4.65
C TRP A 237 -24.86 13.99 4.22
N PRO A 238 -24.24 13.97 3.01
CA PRO A 238 -23.34 12.89 2.63
C PRO A 238 -22.17 12.73 3.62
N LEU A 239 -21.56 13.83 4.07
CA LEU A 239 -20.48 13.82 5.05
C LEU A 239 -20.96 13.35 6.44
N ARG A 240 -22.15 13.79 6.89
CA ARG A 240 -22.73 13.32 8.16
C ARG A 240 -23.00 11.83 8.14
N ARG A 241 -23.65 11.31 7.08
CA ARG A 241 -23.89 9.88 6.89
C ARG A 241 -22.58 9.10 6.84
N TRP A 242 -21.56 9.63 6.15
CA TRP A 242 -20.23 9.04 6.08
C TRP A 242 -19.62 8.89 7.48
N TYR A 243 -19.62 9.95 8.30
CA TYR A 243 -19.12 9.87 9.68
C TYR A 243 -19.92 8.89 10.56
N ILE A 244 -21.26 8.93 10.50
CA ILE A 244 -22.13 8.02 11.26
C ILE A 244 -21.76 6.56 10.94
N TRP A 245 -21.69 6.22 9.66
CA TRP A 245 -21.38 4.87 9.24
C TRP A 245 -19.96 4.46 9.65
N ARG A 246 -18.98 5.36 9.58
CA ARG A 246 -17.58 5.09 9.99
C ARG A 246 -17.41 4.92 11.51
N VAL A 247 -18.18 5.66 12.31
CA VAL A 247 -18.20 5.52 13.77
C VAL A 247 -18.84 4.19 14.15
N LEU A 248 -20.01 3.87 13.58
CA LEU A 248 -20.69 2.61 13.85
C LEU A 248 -19.84 1.41 13.43
N SER A 249 -19.24 1.43 12.24
CA SER A 249 -18.42 0.32 11.74
C SER A 249 -17.02 0.22 12.37
N PHE A 250 -16.66 1.11 13.31
CA PHE A 250 -15.30 1.25 13.86
C PHE A 250 -14.20 1.38 12.80
N TRP A 251 -14.53 1.84 11.60
CA TRP A 251 -13.65 1.72 10.43
C TRP A 251 -12.49 2.72 10.42
N LYS A 252 -12.39 3.61 11.40
CA LYS A 252 -11.16 4.38 11.64
C LYS A 252 -10.06 3.52 12.26
N MET A 253 -10.42 2.47 13.02
CA MET A 253 -9.47 1.60 13.72
C MET A 253 -8.49 0.89 12.77
N PRO A 254 -8.90 0.26 11.66
CA PRO A 254 -7.98 -0.37 10.72
C PRO A 254 -6.89 0.59 10.20
N TYR A 255 -7.26 1.83 9.89
CA TYR A 255 -6.33 2.84 9.38
C TYR A 255 -5.36 3.34 10.45
N ILE A 256 -5.84 3.54 11.69
CA ILE A 256 -4.97 3.88 12.84
C ILE A 256 -3.97 2.74 13.11
N LEU A 257 -4.43 1.49 13.08
CA LEU A 257 -3.59 0.31 13.31
C LEU A 257 -2.52 0.17 12.21
N ALA A 258 -2.89 0.41 10.96
CA ALA A 258 -1.95 0.37 9.85
C ALA A 258 -0.91 1.49 9.93
N GLU A 259 -1.33 2.72 10.26
CA GLU A 259 -0.42 3.84 10.49
C GLU A 259 0.55 3.57 11.66
N TRP A 260 0.04 3.04 12.77
CA TRP A 260 0.85 2.64 13.92
C TRP A 260 1.87 1.56 13.54
N SER A 261 1.44 0.53 12.80
CA SER A 261 2.31 -0.56 12.36
C SER A 261 3.40 -0.06 11.42
N TYR A 262 3.03 0.79 10.47
CA TYR A 262 3.98 1.43 9.55
C TYR A 262 5.01 2.26 10.31
N ARG A 263 4.58 3.09 11.27
CA ARG A 263 5.48 3.90 12.12
C ARG A 263 6.37 3.05 13.02
N LYS A 264 5.87 1.93 13.54
CA LYS A 264 6.67 1.01 14.35
C LYS A 264 7.70 0.26 13.52
N GLY A 265 7.33 -0.19 12.32
CA GLY A 265 8.20 -0.90 11.39
C GLY A 265 9.22 0.00 10.69
N SER A 266 8.93 1.29 10.54
CA SER A 266 9.84 2.27 9.97
C SER A 266 10.84 2.75 11.02
N ARG A 267 12.12 2.81 10.64
CA ARG A 267 13.18 3.44 11.45
C ARG A 267 13.57 4.78 10.82
N ALA A 268 13.96 5.74 11.65
CA ALA A 268 14.58 6.96 11.15
C ALA A 268 15.82 6.60 10.34
N LEU A 269 16.01 7.26 9.21
CA LEU A 269 17.17 7.01 8.35
C LEU A 269 18.45 7.42 9.09
N PRO A 270 19.56 6.71 8.89
CA PRO A 270 20.86 7.18 9.32
C PRO A 270 21.18 8.55 8.69
N GLU A 271 21.86 9.44 9.42
CA GLU A 271 22.20 10.81 8.97
C GLU A 271 22.96 10.81 7.63
N LYS A 272 23.80 9.81 7.39
CA LYS A 272 24.49 9.59 6.11
C LYS A 272 23.52 9.43 4.93
N VAL A 273 22.41 8.72 5.13
CA VAL A 273 21.38 8.51 4.09
C VAL A 273 20.57 9.78 3.88
N ASP A 274 20.29 10.52 4.95
CA ASP A 274 19.52 11.75 4.87
C ASP A 274 20.28 12.84 4.09
N SER A 275 21.57 13.04 4.41
CA SER A 275 22.46 13.93 3.64
C SER A 275 22.64 13.49 2.18
N TRP A 276 22.75 12.18 1.92
CA TRP A 276 22.81 11.63 0.56
C TRP A 276 21.52 11.85 -0.25
N SER A 277 20.37 11.90 0.42
CA SER A 277 19.05 12.08 -0.19
C SER A 277 18.73 13.54 -0.57
N GLN A 278 19.53 14.51 -0.11
CA GLN A 278 19.30 15.93 -0.42
C GLN A 278 19.54 16.21 -1.92
N PRO A 279 18.73 17.12 -2.52
CA PRO A 279 18.82 17.41 -3.94
C PRO A 279 20.13 18.13 -4.28
N LEU A 280 20.75 17.70 -5.37
CA LEU A 280 21.93 18.30 -5.97
C LEU A 280 21.55 19.34 -7.04
N PRO A 281 22.36 20.41 -7.18
CA PRO A 281 22.29 21.32 -8.33
C PRO A 281 22.41 20.56 -9.66
N LYS A 282 21.73 21.02 -10.70
CA LYS A 282 21.65 20.34 -12.01
C LYS A 282 23.02 20.16 -12.66
N GLU A 283 23.95 21.06 -12.35
CA GLU A 283 25.32 21.06 -12.86
C GLU A 283 26.13 19.87 -12.31
N GLN A 284 25.76 19.36 -11.12
CA GLN A 284 26.43 18.25 -10.44
C GLN A 284 25.76 16.90 -10.72
N TRP A 285 24.78 16.85 -11.63
CA TRP A 285 24.11 15.60 -11.95
C TRP A 285 25.04 14.66 -12.70
N ALA A 286 25.17 13.45 -12.18
CA ALA A 286 25.95 12.39 -12.81
C ALA A 286 25.32 12.04 -14.17
N LYS A 287 26.17 11.91 -15.19
CA LYS A 287 25.76 11.50 -16.54
C LYS A 287 26.04 10.00 -16.73
N PRO A 288 25.28 9.32 -17.61
CA PRO A 288 25.57 7.94 -18.00
C PRO A 288 27.01 7.82 -18.52
N SER A 289 27.67 6.70 -18.23
CA SER A 289 29.02 6.48 -18.72
C SER A 289 29.04 6.35 -20.26
N PRO A 290 30.16 6.72 -20.91
CA PRO A 290 30.30 6.53 -22.35
C PRO A 290 30.13 5.07 -22.79
N ALA A 291 30.58 4.12 -21.97
CA ALA A 291 30.43 2.70 -22.21
C ALA A 291 28.95 2.28 -22.26
N LEU A 292 28.15 2.75 -21.30
CA LEU A 292 26.71 2.47 -21.27
C LEU A 292 25.98 3.09 -22.48
N ILE A 293 26.33 4.32 -22.86
CA ILE A 293 25.75 4.98 -24.04
C ILE A 293 26.06 4.18 -25.31
N ASN A 294 27.32 3.76 -25.49
CA ASN A 294 27.74 2.97 -26.64
C ASN A 294 27.04 1.61 -26.69
N ALA A 295 26.91 0.92 -25.54
CA ALA A 295 26.20 -0.35 -25.44
C ALA A 295 24.71 -0.21 -25.80
N ASN A 296 24.05 0.83 -25.28
CA ASN A 296 22.65 1.12 -25.61
C ASN A 296 22.44 1.40 -27.09
N GLN A 297 23.35 2.16 -27.72
CA GLN A 297 23.30 2.41 -29.16
C GLN A 297 23.52 1.13 -29.97
N ALA A 298 24.47 0.29 -29.57
CA ALA A 298 24.74 -0.98 -30.25
C ALA A 298 23.52 -1.91 -30.24
N VAL A 299 22.88 -2.07 -29.06
CA VAL A 299 21.66 -2.88 -28.93
C VAL A 299 20.51 -2.29 -29.73
N LYS A 300 20.33 -0.96 -29.72
CA LYS A 300 19.28 -0.29 -30.51
C LYS A 300 19.48 -0.51 -32.01
N ASN A 301 20.70 -0.33 -32.51
CA ASN A 301 21.04 -0.57 -33.91
C ASN A 301 20.84 -2.05 -34.32
N ALA A 302 21.07 -2.99 -33.41
CA ALA A 302 20.81 -4.41 -33.64
C ALA A 302 19.31 -4.72 -33.66
N MET A 303 18.52 -4.10 -32.78
CA MET A 303 17.05 -4.23 -32.74
C MET A 303 16.35 -3.62 -33.96
N ASP A 304 16.90 -2.53 -34.52
CA ASP A 304 16.35 -1.87 -35.70
C ASP A 304 16.50 -2.74 -36.98
N LYS A 305 17.39 -3.75 -36.96
CA LYS A 305 17.46 -4.77 -38.01
C LYS A 305 16.27 -5.73 -37.85
N LYS A 306 15.29 -5.61 -38.76
CA LYS A 306 14.03 -6.36 -38.76
C LYS A 306 14.23 -7.85 -38.42
N GLY A 307 13.52 -8.32 -37.40
CA GLY A 307 13.39 -9.73 -37.06
C GLY A 307 14.31 -10.25 -35.94
N ALA A 308 15.20 -9.42 -35.39
CA ALA A 308 16.05 -9.82 -34.27
C ALA A 308 15.28 -9.86 -32.95
N THR A 309 15.47 -10.93 -32.17
CA THR A 309 15.02 -10.98 -30.77
C THR A 309 15.98 -10.18 -29.88
N PHE A 310 15.50 -9.66 -28.74
CA PHE A 310 16.34 -8.88 -27.81
C PHE A 310 17.61 -9.62 -27.35
N VAL A 311 17.50 -10.94 -27.14
CA VAL A 311 18.63 -11.80 -26.75
C VAL A 311 19.67 -11.86 -27.87
N GLU A 312 19.25 -11.97 -29.13
CA GLU A 312 20.16 -11.93 -30.28
C GLU A 312 20.80 -10.56 -30.46
N ALA A 313 20.04 -9.48 -30.20
CA ALA A 313 20.56 -8.12 -30.22
C ALA A 313 21.63 -7.89 -29.13
N CYS A 314 21.45 -8.42 -27.93
CA CYS A 314 22.46 -8.35 -26.86
C CYS A 314 23.72 -9.15 -27.21
N LYS A 315 23.55 -10.38 -27.72
CA LYS A 315 24.66 -11.23 -28.17
C LYS A 315 25.48 -10.57 -29.29
N THR A 316 24.81 -9.95 -30.27
CA THR A 316 25.48 -9.23 -31.36
C THR A 316 26.18 -7.95 -30.88
N ALA A 317 25.70 -7.34 -29.79
CA ALA A 317 26.37 -6.23 -29.13
C ALA A 317 27.54 -6.66 -28.20
N GLY A 318 27.84 -7.96 -28.11
CA GLY A 318 28.89 -8.49 -27.23
C GLY A 318 28.54 -8.44 -25.74
N LEU A 319 27.26 -8.28 -25.42
CA LEU A 319 26.72 -8.31 -24.06
C LEU A 319 26.22 -9.74 -23.78
N THR A 320 26.81 -10.37 -22.76
CA THR A 320 26.42 -11.70 -22.28
C THR A 320 25.26 -11.65 -21.31
#